data_AF-A0A6N2TGX9-F1
#
_entry.id   AF-A0A6N2TGX9-F1
#
_cell.length_a   1.000
_cell.length_b   1.000
_cell.length_c   1.000
_cell.angle_alpha   90.00
_cell.angle_beta   90.00
_cell.angle_gamma   90.00
#
_symmetry.space_group_name_H-M   'P 1'
#
loop_
_entity.id
_entity.type
_entity.pdbx_description
1 polymer ?
#
loop_
_entity_poly.entity_id
_entity_poly.type
_entity_poly.pdbx_seq_one_letter_code
_entity_poly.pdbx_strand_id
1 'polypeptide(L)'
;MAQSGYKTIRGFGTDEFVERKSRFIGSIQPVSTEEEAVAFIQSVKERHREANHNVYAYVLREGQIRRYSDDGEPQGTGGVPVLEVLLKEGLVDCCVVVTRYFGGVLLGAGGLVRAYSHGAKLAVDAAGILNMQPCTVLELTMDYSLYGKITYILPRYETVVEDSDFGAAVRLRILMKDEHLPRFAKDLEELTSAQVFPHVLEKRYAHIAP
;
A
#
# COMPACT_ATOMS: atom_id res chain seq x y z
N MET A 1 -4.91 21.94 4.46
CA MET A 1 -4.09 21.06 5.32
C MET A 1 -3.33 20.13 4.39
N ALA A 2 -2.01 19.99 4.54
CA ALA A 2 -1.26 19.04 3.72
C ALA A 2 -1.84 17.63 3.95
N GLN A 3 -2.25 16.96 2.88
CA GLN A 3 -2.85 15.63 2.98
C GLN A 3 -1.75 14.66 3.43
N SER A 4 -1.87 14.11 4.64
CA SER A 4 -0.86 13.21 5.19
C SER A 4 -0.73 11.94 4.33
N GLY A 5 0.47 11.38 4.28
CA GLY A 5 0.70 10.06 3.71
C GLY A 5 -0.11 8.95 4.39
N TYR A 6 -0.17 7.78 3.78
CA TYR A 6 -0.84 6.59 4.31
C TYR A 6 -0.03 5.33 4.01
N LYS A 7 -0.35 4.23 4.69
CA LYS A 7 0.26 2.92 4.42
C LYS A 7 -0.75 1.99 3.79
N THR A 8 -0.33 1.29 2.75
CA THR A 8 -1.10 0.19 2.15
C THR A 8 -0.13 -0.95 1.82
N ILE A 9 -0.58 -1.96 1.09
CA ILE A 9 0.25 -3.07 0.65
C ILE A 9 0.55 -2.99 -0.85
N ARG A 10 1.68 -3.58 -1.26
CA ARG A 10 2.19 -3.49 -2.64
C ARG A 10 1.35 -4.27 -3.65
N GLY A 11 0.80 -5.40 -3.23
CA GLY A 11 0.07 -6.31 -4.10
C GLY A 11 -0.50 -7.47 -3.29
N PHE A 12 -0.99 -8.49 -3.98
CA PHE A 12 -1.45 -9.72 -3.34
C PHE A 12 -0.29 -10.38 -2.57
N GLY A 13 -0.56 -10.82 -1.34
CA GLY A 13 0.37 -11.59 -0.52
C GLY A 13 -0.33 -12.77 0.12
N THR A 14 0.38 -13.89 0.24
CA THR A 14 -0.12 -15.07 0.94
C THR A 14 1.01 -15.85 1.57
N ASP A 15 0.74 -16.39 2.75
CA ASP A 15 1.65 -17.29 3.45
C ASP A 15 0.84 -18.13 4.47
N GLU A 16 1.42 -19.21 4.96
CA GLU A 16 0.73 -20.16 5.83
C GLU A 16 1.59 -20.73 6.94
N PHE A 17 0.91 -21.21 7.99
CA PHE A 17 1.55 -21.95 9.07
C PHE A 17 0.61 -23.00 9.65
N VAL A 18 1.18 -23.90 10.45
CA VAL A 18 0.43 -24.95 11.16
C VAL A 18 0.63 -24.79 12.66
N GLU A 19 -0.47 -24.73 13.40
CA GLU A 19 -0.51 -24.68 14.87
C GLU A 19 -1.43 -25.79 15.37
N ARG A 20 -0.90 -26.70 16.19
CA ARG A 20 -1.65 -27.85 16.74
C ARG A 20 -2.47 -28.58 15.68
N LYS A 21 -1.81 -28.93 14.56
CA LYS A 21 -2.37 -29.59 13.38
C LYS A 21 -3.39 -28.76 12.58
N SER A 22 -3.84 -27.61 13.09
CA SER A 22 -4.69 -26.70 12.33
C SER A 22 -3.82 -25.87 11.40
N ARG A 23 -4.17 -25.81 10.12
CA ARG A 23 -3.47 -25.00 9.11
C ARG A 23 -4.17 -23.67 8.95
N PHE A 24 -3.41 -22.59 8.97
CA PHE A 24 -3.86 -21.22 8.79
C PHE A 24 -3.16 -20.64 7.58
N ILE A 25 -3.95 -20.10 6.64
CA ILE A 25 -3.46 -19.50 5.40
C ILE A 25 -3.90 -18.04 5.41
N GLY A 26 -2.95 -17.12 5.55
CA GLY A 26 -3.22 -15.70 5.38
C GLY A 26 -3.19 -15.33 3.91
N SER A 27 -4.19 -14.61 3.44
CA SER A 27 -4.24 -14.01 2.11
C SER A 27 -4.63 -12.54 2.26
N ILE A 28 -3.93 -11.64 1.57
CA ILE A 28 -4.23 -10.21 1.59
C ILE A 28 -4.16 -9.63 0.18
N GLN A 29 -5.01 -8.66 -0.13
CA GLN A 29 -5.02 -7.97 -1.41
C GLN A 29 -5.32 -6.46 -1.23
N PRO A 30 -4.70 -5.57 -2.05
CA PRO A 30 -5.11 -4.18 -2.12
C PRO A 30 -6.55 -4.09 -2.63
N VAL A 31 -7.37 -3.27 -1.98
CA VAL A 31 -8.75 -3.01 -2.37
C VAL A 31 -9.10 -1.57 -2.03
N SER A 32 -9.79 -0.87 -2.91
CA SER A 32 -10.20 0.53 -2.71
C SER A 32 -11.68 0.68 -2.41
N THR A 33 -12.49 -0.35 -2.66
CA THR A 33 -13.95 -0.32 -2.39
C THR A 33 -14.45 -1.54 -1.63
N GLU A 34 -15.67 -1.44 -1.08
CA GLU A 34 -16.33 -2.58 -0.43
C GLU A 34 -16.61 -3.70 -1.43
N GLU A 35 -16.93 -3.37 -2.68
CA GLU A 35 -17.18 -4.35 -3.74
C GLU A 35 -15.92 -5.17 -4.06
N GLU A 36 -14.76 -4.51 -4.17
CA GLU A 36 -13.48 -5.18 -4.37
C GLU A 36 -13.12 -6.08 -3.19
N ALA A 37 -13.34 -5.60 -1.95
CA ALA A 37 -13.14 -6.39 -0.75
C ALA A 37 -14.03 -7.64 -0.73
N VAL A 38 -15.33 -7.49 -1.03
CA VAL A 38 -16.28 -8.60 -1.10
C VAL A 38 -15.90 -9.58 -2.21
N ALA A 39 -15.53 -9.09 -3.40
CA ALA A 39 -15.09 -9.94 -4.50
C ALA A 39 -13.84 -10.76 -4.12
N PHE A 40 -12.86 -10.14 -3.45
CA PHE A 40 -11.69 -10.83 -2.95
C PHE A 40 -12.05 -11.91 -1.93
N ILE A 41 -12.89 -11.58 -0.93
CA ILE A 41 -13.37 -12.53 0.08
C ILE A 41 -14.03 -13.75 -0.58
N GLN A 42 -14.91 -13.54 -1.56
CA GLN A 42 -15.56 -14.64 -2.27
C GLN A 42 -14.55 -15.49 -3.04
N SER A 43 -13.58 -14.87 -3.72
CA SER A 43 -12.53 -15.61 -4.44
C SER A 43 -11.70 -16.51 -3.52
N VAL A 44 -11.40 -16.08 -2.29
CA VAL A 44 -10.69 -16.89 -1.30
C VAL A 44 -11.59 -18.02 -0.78
N LYS A 45 -12.87 -17.73 -0.49
CA LYS A 45 -13.85 -18.75 -0.09
C LYS A 45 -14.04 -19.83 -1.17
N GLU A 46 -14.03 -19.45 -2.45
CA GLU A 46 -14.11 -20.38 -3.58
C GLU A 46 -12.85 -21.22 -3.75
N ARG A 47 -11.67 -20.65 -3.49
CA ARG A 47 -10.40 -21.40 -3.50
C ARG A 47 -10.31 -22.38 -2.32
N HIS A 48 -10.90 -22.02 -1.19
CA HIS A 48 -10.83 -22.78 0.06
C HIS A 48 -12.21 -23.25 0.56
N ARG A 49 -13.02 -23.81 -0.34
CA ARG A 49 -14.40 -24.25 -0.04
C ARG A 49 -14.51 -25.30 1.04
N GLU A 50 -13.47 -26.12 1.21
CA GLU A 50 -13.40 -27.19 2.22
C GLU A 50 -12.83 -26.70 3.56
N ALA A 51 -12.44 -25.43 3.67
CA ALA A 51 -11.97 -24.87 4.93
C ALA A 51 -13.12 -24.75 5.94
N ASN A 52 -12.77 -24.79 7.22
CA ASN A 52 -13.74 -24.65 8.29
C ASN A 52 -14.21 -23.19 8.43
N HIS A 53 -13.26 -22.26 8.29
CA HIS A 53 -13.50 -20.82 8.47
C HIS A 53 -12.62 -20.03 7.49
N ASN A 54 -13.18 -18.94 6.97
CA ASN A 54 -12.52 -17.90 6.19
C ASN A 54 -12.79 -16.55 6.86
N VAL A 55 -12.11 -16.36 8.00
CA VAL A 55 -12.16 -15.13 8.80
C VAL A 55 -11.59 -13.99 7.98
N TYR A 56 -12.20 -12.81 8.00
CA TYR A 56 -11.70 -11.68 7.23
C TYR A 56 -11.74 -10.38 8.01
N ALA A 57 -10.92 -9.43 7.58
CA ALA A 57 -11.06 -8.02 7.90
C ALA A 57 -10.61 -7.15 6.72
N TYR A 58 -11.15 -5.93 6.62
CA TYR A 58 -10.66 -4.94 5.68
C TYR A 58 -10.79 -3.53 6.24
N VAL A 59 -9.92 -2.65 5.77
CA VAL A 59 -9.89 -1.22 6.10
C VAL A 59 -9.82 -0.44 4.81
N LEU A 60 -10.73 0.52 4.63
CA LEU A 60 -10.75 1.43 3.47
C LEU A 60 -10.58 2.86 3.97
N ARG A 61 -9.77 3.67 3.26
CA ARG A 61 -9.61 5.09 3.55
C ARG A 61 -10.88 5.86 3.25
N GLU A 62 -11.46 5.60 2.07
CA GLU A 62 -12.71 6.21 1.67
C GLU A 62 -13.83 5.74 2.60
N GLY A 63 -14.62 6.69 3.10
CA GLY A 63 -15.64 6.42 4.12
C GLY A 63 -15.11 5.99 5.50
N GLN A 64 -13.79 5.86 5.69
CA GLN A 64 -13.15 5.38 6.92
C GLN A 64 -13.71 4.02 7.38
N ILE A 65 -13.99 3.13 6.43
CA ILE A 65 -14.69 1.87 6.67
C ILE A 65 -13.74 0.85 7.29
N ARG A 66 -14.24 0.15 8.31
CA ARG A 66 -13.57 -1.00 8.95
C ARG A 66 -14.59 -2.11 9.13
N ARG A 67 -14.28 -3.28 8.61
CA ARG A 67 -15.17 -4.45 8.69
C ARG A 67 -14.38 -5.69 9.02
N TYR A 68 -15.02 -6.63 9.70
CA TYR A 68 -14.47 -7.93 10.03
C TYR A 68 -15.57 -8.97 10.19
N SER A 69 -15.20 -10.25 10.15
CA SER A 69 -16.09 -11.37 10.44
C SER A 69 -15.30 -12.52 11.04
N ASP A 70 -15.87 -13.15 12.07
CA ASP A 70 -15.34 -14.39 12.67
C ASP A 70 -15.68 -15.65 11.84
N ASP A 71 -16.52 -15.56 10.80
CA ASP A 71 -16.90 -16.66 9.90
C ASP A 71 -17.22 -18.00 10.62
N GLY A 72 -17.91 -17.92 11.76
CA GLY A 72 -18.32 -19.09 12.55
C GLY A 72 -17.33 -19.51 13.65
N GLU A 73 -16.17 -18.87 13.77
CA GLU A 73 -15.34 -18.96 14.98
C GLU A 73 -16.07 -18.36 16.20
N PRO A 74 -15.65 -18.71 17.43
CA PRO A 74 -16.15 -18.04 18.62
C PRO A 74 -15.99 -16.52 18.51
N GLN A 75 -17.03 -15.79 18.95
CA GLN A 75 -17.13 -14.34 18.77
C GLN A 75 -15.86 -13.61 19.24
N GLY A 76 -15.31 -12.77 18.37
CA GLY A 76 -14.14 -11.94 18.63
C GLY A 76 -12.81 -12.68 18.67
N THR A 77 -12.77 -13.99 18.35
CA THR A 77 -11.52 -14.77 18.39
C THR A 77 -10.80 -14.85 17.04
N GLY A 78 -11.44 -14.43 15.95
CA GLY A 78 -10.84 -14.38 14.61
C GLY A 78 -10.82 -12.99 14.01
N GLY A 79 -11.99 -12.43 13.70
CA GLY A 79 -12.13 -11.21 12.90
C GLY A 79 -11.53 -9.98 13.58
N VAL A 80 -11.75 -9.82 14.89
CA VAL A 80 -11.15 -8.72 15.67
C VAL A 80 -9.61 -8.80 15.66
N PRO A 81 -8.98 -9.94 16.00
CA PRO A 81 -7.53 -10.13 15.88
C PRO A 81 -6.94 -9.83 14.50
N VAL A 82 -7.64 -10.19 13.42
CA VAL A 82 -7.21 -9.88 12.04
C VAL A 82 -7.29 -8.37 11.77
N LEU A 83 -8.36 -7.71 12.17
CA LEU A 83 -8.51 -6.25 12.02
C LEU A 83 -7.44 -5.49 12.82
N GLU A 84 -7.16 -5.91 14.05
CA GLU A 84 -6.17 -5.26 14.91
C GLU A 84 -4.76 -5.25 14.30
N VAL A 85 -4.39 -6.29 13.55
CA VAL A 85 -3.12 -6.32 12.81
C VAL A 85 -3.06 -5.20 11.78
N LEU A 86 -4.11 -5.03 10.97
CA LEU A 86 -4.16 -3.94 9.98
C LEU A 86 -4.06 -2.57 10.64
N LEU A 87 -4.80 -2.37 11.74
CA LEU A 87 -4.79 -1.10 12.48
C LEU A 87 -3.44 -0.80 13.12
N LYS A 88 -2.79 -1.81 13.72
CA LYS A 88 -1.47 -1.66 14.36
C LYS A 88 -0.37 -1.32 13.34
N GLU A 89 -0.43 -1.91 12.15
CA GLU A 89 0.49 -1.59 11.05
C GLU A 89 0.16 -0.23 10.38
N GLY A 90 -1.01 0.35 10.69
CA GLY A 90 -1.50 1.59 10.10
C GLY A 90 -1.95 1.42 8.65
N LEU A 91 -2.37 0.22 8.27
CA LEU A 91 -2.74 -0.16 6.91
C LEU A 91 -4.18 0.23 6.59
N VAL A 92 -4.37 0.67 5.36
CA VAL A 92 -5.65 1.04 4.75
C VAL A 92 -5.66 0.61 3.28
N ASP A 93 -6.85 0.57 2.68
CA ASP A 93 -7.13 0.09 1.32
C ASP A 93 -6.63 -1.35 1.08
N CYS A 94 -6.97 -2.23 2.02
CA CYS A 94 -6.60 -3.65 1.93
C CYS A 94 -7.61 -4.55 2.63
N CYS A 95 -7.71 -5.78 2.15
CA CYS A 95 -8.53 -6.84 2.73
C CYS A 95 -7.68 -8.08 3.00
N VAL A 96 -7.79 -8.63 4.21
CA VAL A 96 -7.17 -9.88 4.64
C VAL A 96 -8.25 -10.92 4.83
N VAL A 97 -7.98 -12.14 4.37
CA VAL A 97 -8.71 -13.36 4.72
C VAL A 97 -7.73 -14.35 5.32
N VAL A 98 -8.03 -14.87 6.50
CA VAL A 98 -7.29 -15.96 7.14
C VAL A 98 -8.18 -17.21 7.07
N THR A 99 -7.79 -18.13 6.21
CA THR A 99 -8.44 -19.43 6.03
C THR A 99 -7.91 -20.42 7.05
N ARG A 100 -8.80 -21.14 7.72
CA ARG A 100 -8.45 -22.18 8.69
C ARG A 100 -8.98 -23.54 8.27
N TYR A 101 -8.08 -24.52 8.24
CA TYR A 101 -8.40 -25.95 8.22
C TYR A 101 -8.16 -26.53 9.62
N PHE A 102 -9.21 -27.08 10.24
CA PHE A 102 -9.17 -27.60 11.60
C PHE A 102 -8.41 -28.94 11.65
N GLY A 103 -7.43 -29.03 12.56
CA GLY A 103 -6.56 -30.20 12.70
C GLY A 103 -7.00 -31.26 13.72
N GLY A 104 -8.23 -31.18 14.23
CA GLY A 104 -8.73 -32.10 15.25
C GLY A 104 -8.32 -31.78 16.69
N VAL A 105 -7.52 -30.72 16.92
CA VAL A 105 -7.09 -30.27 18.26
C VAL A 105 -7.56 -28.84 18.50
N LEU A 106 -8.31 -28.62 19.59
CA LEU A 106 -8.78 -27.29 19.96
C LEU A 106 -7.63 -26.39 20.43
N LEU A 107 -7.63 -25.14 19.96
CA LEU A 107 -6.65 -24.11 20.36
C LEU A 107 -7.10 -23.32 21.60
N GLY A 108 -8.41 -23.32 21.92
CA GLY A 108 -9.03 -22.43 22.90
C GLY A 108 -9.05 -20.97 22.42
N ALA A 109 -9.83 -20.11 23.07
CA ALA A 109 -10.06 -18.72 22.63
C ALA A 109 -8.74 -17.92 22.47
N GLY A 110 -7.87 -17.95 23.48
CA GLY A 110 -6.58 -17.25 23.39
C GLY A 110 -5.62 -17.84 22.35
N GLY A 111 -5.73 -19.13 22.04
CA GLY A 111 -4.96 -19.76 20.97
C GLY A 111 -5.44 -19.32 19.58
N LEU A 112 -6.76 -19.22 19.39
CA LEU A 112 -7.35 -18.70 18.15
C LEU A 112 -6.95 -17.26 17.89
N VAL A 113 -7.08 -16.39 18.90
CA VAL A 113 -6.67 -14.98 18.80
C VAL A 113 -5.24 -14.87 18.28
N ARG A 114 -4.29 -15.60 18.89
CA ARG A 114 -2.88 -15.57 18.45
C ARG A 114 -2.69 -16.13 17.05
N ALA A 115 -3.37 -17.22 16.71
CA ALA A 115 -3.24 -17.85 15.40
C ALA A 115 -3.78 -16.94 14.28
N TYR A 116 -4.94 -16.29 14.48
CA TYR A 116 -5.52 -15.38 13.50
C TYR A 116 -4.70 -14.10 13.32
N SER A 117 -4.22 -13.49 14.41
CA SER A 117 -3.28 -12.37 14.31
C SER A 117 -2.00 -12.77 13.58
N HIS A 118 -1.45 -13.96 13.85
CA HIS A 118 -0.25 -14.43 13.17
C HIS A 118 -0.47 -14.64 11.67
N GLY A 119 -1.57 -15.31 11.29
CA GLY A 119 -1.92 -15.52 9.88
C GLY A 119 -2.11 -14.21 9.11
N ALA A 120 -2.76 -13.22 9.73
CA ALA A 120 -2.90 -11.89 9.15
C ALA A 120 -1.54 -11.19 8.97
N LYS A 121 -0.66 -11.29 9.97
CA LYS A 121 0.68 -10.68 9.92
C LYS A 121 1.55 -11.30 8.84
N LEU A 122 1.53 -12.62 8.68
CA LEU A 122 2.26 -13.31 7.62
C LEU A 122 1.79 -12.85 6.22
N ALA A 123 0.47 -12.71 6.02
CA ALA A 123 -0.07 -12.18 4.77
C ALA A 123 0.43 -10.75 4.48
N VAL A 124 0.38 -9.87 5.49
CA VAL A 124 0.89 -8.49 5.39
C VAL A 124 2.37 -8.47 5.02
N ASP A 125 3.18 -9.31 5.67
CA ASP A 125 4.62 -9.38 5.41
C ASP A 125 4.92 -9.89 4.00
N ALA A 126 4.19 -10.91 3.55
CA ALA A 126 4.29 -11.45 2.19
C ALA A 126 3.88 -10.42 1.12
N ALA A 127 2.89 -9.56 1.41
CA ALA A 127 2.44 -8.53 0.48
C ALA A 127 3.39 -7.33 0.39
N GLY A 128 4.14 -7.05 1.46
CA GLY A 128 5.02 -5.88 1.57
C GLY A 128 4.26 -4.56 1.72
N ILE A 129 4.70 -3.72 2.65
CA ILE A 129 4.06 -2.44 2.95
C ILE A 129 4.58 -1.32 2.03
N LEU A 130 3.67 -0.50 1.51
CA LEU A 130 3.95 0.75 0.81
C LEU A 130 3.64 1.95 1.70
N ASN A 131 4.57 2.91 1.75
CA ASN A 131 4.32 4.23 2.33
C ASN A 131 3.99 5.19 1.19
N MET A 132 2.72 5.55 1.07
CA MET A 132 2.19 6.44 0.03
C MET A 132 2.23 7.87 0.53
N GLN A 133 2.84 8.77 -0.24
CA GLN A 133 3.01 10.19 0.11
C GLN A 133 2.36 11.07 -0.96
N PRO A 134 1.86 12.27 -0.61
CA PRO A 134 1.44 13.25 -1.60
C PRO A 134 2.63 13.63 -2.47
N CYS A 135 2.49 13.40 -3.77
CA CYS A 135 3.50 13.68 -4.76
C CYS A 135 2.91 14.51 -5.90
N THR A 136 3.78 15.29 -6.54
CA THR A 136 3.45 16.10 -7.68
C THR A 136 4.29 15.62 -8.85
N VAL A 137 3.63 15.41 -9.99
CA VAL A 137 4.31 15.22 -11.27
C VAL A 137 4.47 16.57 -11.94
N LEU A 138 5.70 16.85 -12.35
CA LEU A 138 6.11 18.07 -13.00
C LEU A 138 6.61 17.77 -14.41
N GLU A 139 6.38 18.70 -15.32
CA GLU A 139 7.09 18.80 -16.57
C GLU A 139 8.12 19.93 -16.50
N LEU A 140 9.34 19.64 -16.94
CA LEU A 140 10.38 20.63 -17.17
C LEU A 140 10.67 20.65 -18.67
N THR A 141 10.61 21.83 -19.29
CA THR A 141 11.07 22.02 -20.67
C THR A 141 12.33 22.89 -20.64
N MET A 142 13.41 22.43 -21.26
CA MET A 142 14.73 23.08 -21.17
C MET A 142 15.56 22.90 -22.43
N ASP A 143 16.52 23.79 -22.64
CA ASP A 143 17.57 23.60 -23.64
C ASP A 143 18.56 22.50 -23.20
N TYR A 144 19.22 21.87 -24.18
CA TYR A 144 20.24 20.85 -23.95
C TYR A 144 21.40 21.32 -23.05
N SER A 145 21.72 22.61 -23.06
CA SER A 145 22.76 23.21 -22.22
C SER A 145 22.43 23.20 -20.72
N LEU A 146 21.15 23.14 -20.37
CA LEU A 146 20.65 23.11 -19.00
C LEU A 146 20.36 21.69 -18.50
N TYR A 147 20.14 20.74 -19.41
CA TYR A 147 19.80 19.35 -19.08
C TYR A 147 20.73 18.72 -18.04
N GLY A 148 22.05 18.79 -18.26
CA GLY A 148 23.05 18.23 -17.33
C GLY A 148 23.04 18.92 -15.96
N LYS A 149 22.79 20.23 -15.92
CA LYS A 149 22.72 20.98 -14.65
C LYS A 149 21.47 20.61 -13.86
N ILE A 150 20.33 20.51 -14.53
CA ILE A 150 19.03 20.19 -13.91
C ILE A 150 19.05 18.75 -13.40
N THR A 151 19.43 17.79 -14.24
CA THR A 151 19.51 16.37 -13.83
C THR A 151 20.48 16.13 -12.67
N TYR A 152 21.55 16.91 -12.57
CA TYR A 152 22.49 16.84 -11.45
C TYR A 152 21.87 17.20 -10.09
N ILE A 153 20.88 18.12 -10.04
CA ILE A 153 20.25 18.50 -8.78
C ILE A 153 19.05 17.62 -8.40
N LEU A 154 18.43 16.91 -9.35
CA LEU A 154 17.21 16.11 -9.11
C LEU A 154 17.32 15.10 -7.96
N PRO A 155 18.44 14.35 -7.79
CA PRO A 155 18.57 13.38 -6.69
C PRO A 155 18.49 14.00 -5.30
N ARG A 156 18.77 15.31 -5.14
CA ARG A 156 18.70 16.02 -3.85
C ARG A 156 17.27 16.16 -3.32
N TYR A 157 16.28 15.91 -4.17
CA TYR A 157 14.85 16.06 -3.87
C TYR A 157 14.10 14.73 -4.01
N GLU A 158 14.82 13.61 -3.98
CA GLU A 158 14.23 12.26 -4.08
C GLU A 158 13.33 12.13 -5.33
N THR A 159 13.77 12.73 -6.42
CA THR A 159 13.01 12.80 -7.68
C THR A 159 13.09 11.47 -8.43
N VAL A 160 11.96 11.03 -8.98
CA VAL A 160 11.89 9.95 -9.97
C VAL A 160 11.65 10.55 -11.35
N VAL A 161 12.50 10.25 -12.33
CA VAL A 161 12.25 10.63 -13.74
C VAL A 161 11.32 9.58 -14.34
N GLU A 162 10.11 9.99 -14.71
CA GLU A 162 9.08 9.11 -15.28
C GLU A 162 9.20 8.99 -16.79
N ASP A 163 9.60 10.07 -17.46
CA ASP A 163 9.74 10.12 -18.91
C ASP A 163 10.77 11.18 -19.33
N SER A 164 11.36 11.01 -20.51
CA SER A 164 12.34 11.93 -21.09
C SER A 164 12.18 11.99 -22.61
N ASP A 165 11.96 13.18 -23.14
CA ASP A 165 11.82 13.43 -24.57
C ASP A 165 12.89 14.41 -25.05
N PHE A 166 13.69 13.98 -26.04
CA PHE A 166 14.81 14.70 -26.60
C PHE A 166 14.47 15.20 -28.02
N GLY A 167 13.55 16.15 -28.09
CA GLY A 167 13.16 16.81 -29.32
C GLY A 167 13.97 18.07 -29.60
N ALA A 168 13.31 19.10 -30.14
CA ALA A 168 13.92 20.43 -30.35
C ALA A 168 14.36 21.08 -29.02
N ALA A 169 13.63 20.81 -27.94
CA ALA A 169 14.01 21.07 -26.56
C ALA A 169 13.89 19.76 -25.77
N VAL A 170 14.61 19.65 -24.64
CA VAL A 170 14.50 18.50 -23.75
C VAL A 170 13.30 18.69 -22.84
N ARG A 171 12.42 17.68 -22.77
CA ARG A 171 11.33 17.61 -21.81
C ARG A 171 11.57 16.49 -20.83
N LEU A 172 11.41 16.78 -19.54
CA LEU A 172 11.47 15.80 -18.46
C LEU A 172 10.13 15.77 -17.73
N ARG A 173 9.56 14.58 -17.59
CA ARG A 173 8.48 14.33 -16.66
C ARG A 173 9.08 13.74 -15.39
N ILE A 174 8.89 14.43 -14.27
CA ILE A 174 9.46 14.04 -12.99
C ILE A 174 8.39 13.94 -11.91
N LEU A 175 8.54 13.01 -11.00
CA LEU A 175 7.71 12.84 -9.81
C LEU A 175 8.55 13.15 -8.57
N MET A 176 8.00 13.97 -7.67
CA MET A 176 8.62 14.25 -6.38
C MET A 176 7.57 14.42 -5.28
N LYS A 177 7.99 14.29 -4.03
CA LYS A 177 7.12 14.57 -2.88
C LYS A 177 6.75 16.06 -2.86
N ASP A 178 5.49 16.35 -2.51
CA ASP A 178 4.97 17.72 -2.44
C ASP A 178 5.81 18.62 -1.52
N GLU A 179 6.42 18.06 -0.47
CA GLU A 179 7.27 18.79 0.47
C GLU A 179 8.55 19.35 -0.16
N HIS A 180 9.05 18.75 -1.24
CA HIS A 180 10.26 19.20 -1.92
C HIS A 180 9.99 20.29 -2.95
N LEU A 181 8.75 20.37 -3.48
CA LEU A 181 8.39 21.26 -4.58
C LEU A 181 8.76 22.74 -4.35
N PRO A 182 8.45 23.37 -3.19
CA PRO A 182 8.76 24.79 -3.00
C PRO A 182 10.26 25.10 -3.06
N ARG A 183 11.08 24.21 -2.48
CA ARG A 183 12.54 24.36 -2.49
C ARG A 183 13.11 24.07 -3.87
N PHE A 184 12.65 23.00 -4.51
CA PHE A 184 13.06 22.62 -5.86
C PHE A 184 12.76 23.74 -6.87
N ALA A 185 11.56 24.32 -6.84
CA ALA A 185 11.18 25.40 -7.74
C ALA A 185 12.11 26.61 -7.62
N LYS A 186 12.45 27.00 -6.39
CA LYS A 186 13.40 28.10 -6.12
C LYS A 186 14.81 27.78 -6.63
N ASP A 187 15.33 26.60 -6.27
CA ASP A 187 16.69 26.20 -6.64
C ASP A 187 16.81 26.02 -8.17
N LEU A 188 15.74 25.58 -8.85
CA LEU A 188 15.66 25.48 -10.31
C LEU A 188 15.69 26.86 -10.99
N GLU A 189 14.93 27.82 -10.47
CA GLU A 189 14.91 29.19 -10.99
C GLU A 189 16.30 29.84 -10.87
N GLU A 190 16.94 29.74 -9.70
CA GLU A 190 18.30 30.25 -9.48
C GLU A 190 19.32 29.58 -10.42
N LEU A 191 19.29 28.24 -10.52
CA LEU A 191 20.22 27.47 -11.36
C LEU A 191 20.11 27.81 -12.84
N THR A 192 18.89 28.10 -13.31
CA THR A 192 18.60 28.34 -14.72
C THR A 192 18.55 29.83 -15.07
N SER A 193 18.78 30.72 -14.10
CA SER A 193 18.60 32.17 -14.28
C SER A 193 17.21 32.50 -14.80
N ALA A 194 16.19 31.87 -14.20
CA ALA A 194 14.77 32.01 -14.54
C ALA A 194 14.40 31.60 -15.98
N GLN A 195 15.15 30.69 -16.60
CA GLN A 195 14.82 30.14 -17.93
C GLN A 195 13.89 28.94 -17.88
N VAL A 196 13.89 28.18 -16.78
CA VAL A 196 13.06 26.97 -16.63
C VAL A 196 12.24 27.06 -15.36
N PHE A 197 10.94 26.75 -15.48
CA PHE A 197 10.01 26.68 -14.37
C PHE A 197 9.34 25.31 -14.34
N PRO A 198 8.99 24.79 -13.16
CA PRO A 198 8.27 23.53 -13.07
C PRO A 198 6.79 23.72 -13.42
N HIS A 199 6.29 22.93 -14.38
CA HIS A 199 4.88 22.90 -14.74
C HIS A 199 4.19 21.70 -14.07
N VAL A 200 3.21 21.96 -13.20
CA VAL A 200 2.46 20.88 -12.54
C VAL A 200 1.53 20.19 -13.53
N LEU A 201 1.72 18.89 -13.75
CA LEU A 201 0.86 18.07 -14.59
C LEU A 201 -0.26 17.40 -13.79
N GLU A 202 0.12 16.72 -12.70
CA GLU A 202 -0.83 15.97 -11.86
C GLU A 202 -0.36 15.92 -10.41
N LYS A 203 -1.31 15.74 -9.50
CA LYS A 203 -1.06 15.41 -8.10
C LYS A 203 -1.59 14.01 -7.83
N ARG A 204 -0.76 13.18 -7.20
CA ARG A 204 -1.13 11.81 -6.85
C ARG A 204 -0.40 11.34 -5.61
N TYR A 205 -0.95 10.33 -4.96
CA TYR A 205 -0.19 9.60 -3.96
C TYR A 205 0.72 8.59 -4.65
N ALA A 206 1.98 8.57 -4.26
CA ALA A 206 2.95 7.59 -4.76
C ALA A 206 3.87 7.11 -3.65
N HIS A 207 4.38 5.90 -3.82
CA HIS A 207 5.49 5.41 -3.03
C HIS A 207 6.78 5.70 -3.79
N ILE A 208 7.58 6.63 -3.26
CA ILE A 208 8.94 6.88 -3.72
C ILE A 208 9.87 6.13 -2.76
N ALA A 209 10.61 5.16 -3.30
CA ALA A 209 11.61 4.44 -2.51
C ALA A 209 12.74 5.42 -2.12
N PRO A 210 13.24 5.37 -0.87
CA PRO A 210 14.39 6.16 -0.46
C PRO A 210 15.68 5.76 -1.22
#